data_AF-A0A0J6SYS1-F1
#
_entry.id   AF-A0A0J6SYS1-F1
#
_cell.length_a   1.000
_cell.length_b   1.000
_cell.length_c   1.000
_cell.angle_alpha   90.00
_cell.angle_beta   90.00
_cell.angle_gamma   90.00
#
_symmetry.space_group_name_H-M   'P 1'
#
loop_
_entity.id
_entity.type
_entity.pdbx_description
1 polymer ?
#
loop_
_entity_poly.entity_id
_entity_poly.type
_entity_poly.pdbx_seq_one_letter_code
_entity_poly.pdbx_strand_id
1 'polypeptide(L)'
;MALADLLLAADPDRERWVTSGAAMIVVDSLLHNHLHRTGTLRRFRAEHPYGPRCYAPGGCADLIRGLANRVDARAFNPTFPACFPRFVQFAMWRLCSASELDLCNGNRIDDRQRCANAACPIFPRCDRVVLCPSGTGSGILRLPAWPE
;
A
#
# COMPACT_ATOMS: atom_id res chain seq x y z
N MET A 1 -10.94 -3.77 1.26
CA MET A 1 -10.51 -4.36 2.55
C MET A 1 -11.45 -5.48 3.03
N ALA A 2 -12.76 -5.39 2.78
CA ALA A 2 -13.83 -6.26 3.32
C ALA A 2 -13.59 -7.78 3.43
N LEU A 3 -13.01 -8.46 2.43
CA LEU A 3 -12.86 -9.93 2.48
C LEU A 3 -11.93 -10.39 3.61
N ALA A 4 -10.78 -9.72 3.80
CA ALA A 4 -9.86 -10.10 4.87
C ALA A 4 -10.48 -9.80 6.24
N ASP A 5 -11.25 -8.72 6.36
CA ASP A 5 -11.92 -8.35 7.60
C ASP A 5 -12.99 -9.40 7.95
N LEU A 6 -13.73 -9.89 6.96
CA LEU A 6 -14.65 -11.03 7.11
C LEU A 6 -13.93 -12.31 7.55
N LEU A 7 -12.80 -12.66 6.93
CA LEU A 7 -12.03 -13.86 7.30
C LEU A 7 -11.46 -13.77 8.72
N LEU A 8 -11.08 -12.58 9.16
CA LEU A 8 -10.55 -12.33 10.51
C LEU A 8 -11.64 -12.27 11.58
N ALA A 9 -12.85 -11.82 11.24
CA ALA A 9 -13.93 -11.59 12.20
C ALA A 9 -15.00 -12.69 12.24
N ALA A 10 -15.05 -13.61 11.27
CA ALA A 10 -16.13 -14.58 11.18
C ALA A 10 -16.16 -15.61 12.31
N ASP A 11 -15.11 -16.41 12.46
CA ASP A 11 -15.03 -17.47 13.46
C ASP A 11 -13.55 -17.69 13.84
N PRO A 12 -13.12 -17.31 15.06
CA PRO A 12 -11.72 -17.40 15.47
C PRO A 12 -11.23 -18.86 15.59
N ASP A 13 -12.14 -19.83 15.74
CA ASP A 13 -11.79 -21.25 15.83
C ASP A 13 -11.48 -21.84 14.44
N ARG A 14 -11.80 -21.11 13.36
CA ARG A 14 -11.41 -21.47 11.99
C ARG A 14 -10.01 -20.96 11.69
N GLU A 15 -9.01 -21.65 12.23
CA GLU A 15 -7.58 -21.33 12.09
C GLU A 15 -7.17 -21.01 10.65
N ARG A 16 -7.69 -21.75 9.66
CA ARG A 16 -7.39 -21.51 8.23
C ARG A 16 -7.90 -20.16 7.74
N TRP A 17 -9.06 -19.71 8.22
CA TRP A 17 -9.64 -18.42 7.83
C TRP A 17 -8.85 -17.28 8.43
N VAL A 18 -8.54 -17.38 9.73
CA VAL A 18 -7.71 -16.40 10.43
C VAL A 18 -6.34 -16.29 9.76
N THR A 19 -5.68 -17.42 9.49
CA THR A 19 -4.36 -17.45 8.84
C THR A 19 -4.42 -16.84 7.43
N SER A 20 -5.44 -17.21 6.64
CA SER A 20 -5.60 -16.69 5.27
C SER A 20 -5.90 -15.19 5.27
N GLY A 21 -6.80 -14.73 6.14
CA GLY A 21 -7.12 -13.32 6.30
C GLY A 21 -5.91 -12.50 6.77
N ALA A 22 -5.08 -13.07 7.65
CA ALA A 22 -3.91 -12.39 8.17
C ALA A 22 -2.76 -12.25 7.16
N ALA A 23 -2.61 -13.24 6.28
CA ALA A 23 -1.61 -13.24 5.22
C ALA A 23 -2.06 -12.51 3.94
N MET A 24 -3.36 -12.17 3.83
CA MET A 24 -3.92 -11.58 2.62
C MET A 24 -3.36 -10.19 2.35
N ILE A 25 -2.81 -10.01 1.16
CA ILE A 25 -2.37 -8.72 0.62
C ILE A 25 -3.16 -8.42 -0.64
N VAL A 26 -3.74 -7.24 -0.68
CA VAL A 26 -4.48 -6.70 -1.83
C VAL A 26 -3.85 -5.36 -2.18
N VAL A 27 -3.20 -5.28 -3.33
CA VAL A 27 -2.60 -4.07 -3.87
C VAL A 27 -3.59 -3.42 -4.83
N ASP A 28 -4.17 -2.31 -4.39
CA ASP A 28 -4.94 -1.40 -5.24
C ASP A 28 -4.06 -0.25 -5.74
N SER A 29 -4.66 0.69 -6.49
CA SER A 29 -3.96 1.88 -6.97
C SER A 29 -3.47 2.78 -5.84
N LEU A 30 -4.16 2.81 -4.68
CA LEU A 30 -3.73 3.62 -3.53
C LEU A 30 -2.40 3.10 -2.97
N LEU A 31 -2.31 1.79 -2.70
CA LEU A 31 -1.09 1.18 -2.18
C LEU A 31 0.05 1.24 -3.19
N HIS A 32 -0.22 0.93 -4.46
CA HIS A 32 0.80 1.02 -5.49
C HIS A 32 1.36 2.45 -5.60
N ASN A 33 0.48 3.45 -5.72
CA ASN A 33 0.87 4.85 -5.82
C ASN A 33 1.57 5.34 -4.54
N HIS A 34 1.16 4.86 -3.37
CA HIS A 34 1.87 5.16 -2.11
C HIS A 34 3.31 4.66 -2.13
N LEU A 35 3.54 3.40 -2.51
CA LEU A 35 4.89 2.83 -2.61
C LEU A 35 5.74 3.57 -3.66
N HIS A 36 5.13 4.03 -4.74
CA HIS A 36 5.80 4.82 -5.76
C HIS A 36 6.15 6.23 -5.26
N ARG A 37 5.17 7.00 -4.75
CA ARG A 37 5.34 8.39 -4.25
C ARG A 37 6.37 8.47 -3.13
N THR A 38 6.39 7.46 -2.25
CA THR A 38 7.36 7.40 -1.14
C THR A 38 8.78 7.07 -1.59
N GLY A 39 8.97 6.63 -2.84
CA GLY A 39 10.24 6.17 -3.38
C GLY A 39 10.58 4.72 -2.99
N THR A 40 9.65 4.02 -2.34
CA THR A 40 9.87 2.64 -1.90
C THR A 40 10.17 1.73 -3.09
N LEU A 41 9.36 1.79 -4.16
CA LEU A 41 9.62 0.97 -5.36
C LEU A 41 11.01 1.22 -5.94
N ARG A 42 11.43 2.49 -6.05
CA ARG A 42 12.75 2.86 -6.57
C ARG A 42 13.89 2.34 -5.69
N ARG A 43 13.80 2.51 -4.37
CA ARG A 43 14.86 2.07 -3.41
C ARG A 43 15.06 0.55 -3.44
N PHE A 44 14.01 -0.21 -3.70
CA PHE A 44 14.06 -1.67 -3.80
C PHE A 44 14.24 -2.17 -5.25
N ARG A 45 14.48 -1.28 -6.22
CA ARG A 45 14.58 -1.62 -7.67
C ARG A 45 13.37 -2.41 -8.17
N ALA A 46 12.21 -2.05 -7.67
CA ALA A 46 10.92 -2.69 -7.89
C ALA A 46 9.95 -1.78 -8.67
N GLU A 47 10.45 -0.80 -9.43
CA GLU A 47 9.59 0.07 -10.25
C GLU A 47 8.88 -0.73 -11.34
N HIS A 48 7.56 -0.55 -11.41
CA HIS A 48 6.70 -1.16 -12.41
C HIS A 48 5.41 -0.33 -12.50
N PRO A 49 4.67 -0.42 -13.61
CA PRO A 49 3.34 0.18 -13.68
C PRO A 49 2.33 -0.62 -12.86
N TYR A 50 1.30 0.06 -12.34
CA TYR A 50 0.20 -0.61 -11.65
C TYR A 50 -0.42 -1.71 -12.52
N GLY A 51 -0.60 -2.90 -11.94
CA GLY A 51 -1.17 -4.05 -12.65
C GLY A 51 -0.63 -5.38 -12.12
N PRO A 52 -0.60 -6.44 -12.94
CA PRO A 52 -0.19 -7.79 -12.51
C PRO A 52 1.20 -7.86 -11.87
N ARG A 53 2.13 -6.97 -12.28
CA ARG A 53 3.48 -6.90 -11.69
C ARG A 53 3.49 -6.52 -10.21
N CYS A 54 2.41 -5.95 -9.68
CA CYS A 54 2.25 -5.72 -8.24
C CYS A 54 2.34 -7.02 -7.41
N TYR A 55 1.98 -8.16 -8.01
CA TYR A 55 1.93 -9.47 -7.33
C TYR A 55 3.05 -10.42 -7.77
N ALA A 56 3.88 -10.03 -8.75
CA ALA A 56 5.05 -10.80 -9.15
C ALA A 56 6.13 -10.77 -8.05
N PRO A 57 7.11 -11.71 -8.08
CA PRO A 57 8.29 -11.63 -7.20
C PRO A 57 8.98 -10.26 -7.30
N GLY A 58 9.32 -9.67 -6.16
CA GLY A 58 9.84 -8.30 -6.07
C GLY A 58 8.82 -7.19 -6.35
N GLY A 59 7.54 -7.50 -6.56
CA GLY A 59 6.46 -6.53 -6.72
C GLY A 59 5.96 -5.93 -5.40
N CYS A 60 4.94 -5.05 -5.47
CA CYS A 60 4.35 -4.39 -4.30
C CYS A 60 3.98 -5.36 -3.17
N ALA A 61 3.32 -6.47 -3.49
CA ALA A 61 2.86 -7.42 -2.49
C ALA A 61 4.04 -8.10 -1.78
N ASP A 62 5.10 -8.42 -2.52
CA ASP A 62 6.31 -9.03 -1.96
C ASP A 62 7.06 -8.06 -1.04
N LEU A 63 7.15 -6.78 -1.42
CA LEU A 63 7.71 -5.74 -0.55
C LEU A 63 6.92 -5.57 0.75
N ILE A 64 5.59 -5.61 0.70
CA ILE A 64 4.74 -5.52 1.91
C ILE A 64 4.96 -6.75 2.81
N ARG A 65 5.09 -7.97 2.24
CA ARG A 65 5.45 -9.16 3.03
C ARG A 65 6.83 -9.02 3.67
N GLY A 66 7.82 -8.57 2.89
CA GLY A 66 9.17 -8.31 3.36
C GLY A 66 9.19 -7.32 4.53
N LEU A 67 8.42 -6.24 4.44
CA LEU A 67 8.28 -5.27 5.54
C LEU A 67 7.59 -5.88 6.77
N ALA A 68 6.56 -6.69 6.57
CA ALA A 68 5.86 -7.35 7.68
C ALA A 68 6.78 -8.27 8.48
N ASN A 69 7.74 -8.94 7.84
CA ASN A 69 8.76 -9.73 8.51
C ASN A 69 9.74 -8.90 9.38
N ARG A 70 9.73 -7.57 9.25
CA ARG A 70 10.61 -6.65 9.99
C ARG A 70 9.87 -5.91 11.11
N VAL A 71 8.56 -6.09 11.23
CA VAL A 71 7.70 -5.45 12.23
C VAL A 71 7.07 -6.53 13.09
N ASP A 72 7.41 -6.56 14.38
CA ASP A 72 6.69 -7.41 15.33
C ASP A 72 5.35 -6.76 15.67
N ALA A 73 4.26 -7.27 15.10
CA ALA A 73 2.94 -6.69 15.29
C ALA A 73 2.44 -6.83 16.75
N ARG A 74 3.03 -7.74 17.55
CA ARG A 74 2.71 -7.90 18.97
C ARG A 74 3.07 -6.68 19.81
N ALA A 75 4.02 -5.87 19.33
CA ALA A 75 4.37 -4.61 19.98
C ALA A 75 3.21 -3.59 19.96
N PHE A 76 2.24 -3.76 19.05
CA PHE A 76 1.06 -2.89 18.95
C PHE A 76 -0.18 -3.53 19.60
N ASN A 77 -0.31 -4.85 19.48
CA ASN A 77 -1.32 -5.63 20.19
C ASN A 77 -0.78 -7.05 20.46
N PRO A 78 -0.59 -7.47 21.72
CA PRO A 78 -0.03 -8.78 22.06
C PRO A 78 -0.79 -9.99 21.46
N THR A 79 -2.05 -9.82 21.05
CA THR A 79 -2.85 -10.89 20.43
C THR A 79 -2.59 -11.05 18.93
N PHE A 80 -1.85 -10.14 18.30
CA PHE A 80 -1.49 -10.25 16.89
C PHE A 80 -0.44 -11.33 16.65
N PRO A 81 -0.41 -11.95 15.44
CA PRO A 81 0.73 -12.75 15.04
C PRO A 81 1.97 -11.85 14.93
N ALA A 82 3.15 -12.39 15.25
CA ALA A 82 4.40 -11.62 15.18
C ALA A 82 4.62 -10.99 13.79
N CYS A 83 4.44 -11.78 12.74
CA CYS A 83 4.39 -11.28 11.36
C CYS A 83 2.94 -11.15 10.90
N PHE A 84 2.50 -9.92 10.62
CA PHE A 84 1.12 -9.62 10.25
C PHE A 84 1.07 -8.71 9.01
N PRO A 85 1.20 -9.26 7.79
CA PRO A 85 1.25 -8.44 6.57
C PRO A 85 0.02 -7.57 6.35
N ARG A 86 -1.15 -8.08 6.72
CA ARG A 86 -2.41 -7.33 6.65
C ARG A 86 -2.41 -6.09 7.54
N PHE A 87 -1.81 -6.15 8.73
CA PHE A 87 -1.66 -4.99 9.61
C PHE A 87 -0.81 -3.89 8.97
N VAL A 88 0.32 -4.26 8.36
CA VAL A 88 1.19 -3.33 7.62
C VAL A 88 0.47 -2.71 6.43
N GLN A 89 -0.22 -3.55 5.63
CA GLN A 89 -1.02 -3.06 4.51
C GLN A 89 -2.08 -2.06 5.00
N PHE A 90 -2.82 -2.38 6.06
CA PHE A 90 -3.88 -1.53 6.57
C PHE A 90 -3.31 -0.19 7.03
N ALA A 91 -2.17 -0.17 7.72
CA ALA A 91 -1.51 1.08 8.12
C ALA A 91 -1.16 1.98 6.92
N MET A 92 -0.62 1.40 5.83
CA MET A 92 -0.34 2.15 4.59
C MET A 92 -1.64 2.65 3.93
N TRP A 93 -2.64 1.78 3.84
CA TRP A 93 -3.92 2.11 3.22
C TRP A 93 -4.65 3.23 3.97
N ARG A 94 -4.60 3.26 5.31
CA ARG A 94 -5.22 4.33 6.12
C ARG A 94 -4.65 5.72 5.82
N LEU A 95 -3.37 5.83 5.49
CA LEU A 95 -2.77 7.11 5.03
C LEU A 95 -3.36 7.57 3.69
N CYS A 96 -3.85 6.65 2.88
CA CYS A 96 -4.27 6.91 1.51
C CYS A 96 -5.79 6.96 1.34
N SER A 97 -6.56 6.21 2.12
CA SER A 97 -8.01 6.15 1.93
C SER A 97 -8.68 7.48 2.28
N ALA A 98 -9.63 7.89 1.43
CA ALA A 98 -10.48 9.06 1.69
C ALA A 98 -11.41 8.85 2.91
N SER A 99 -11.67 7.59 3.28
CA SER A 99 -12.46 7.25 4.46
C SER A 99 -11.64 7.18 5.76
N GLU A 100 -10.33 7.43 5.69
CA GLU A 100 -9.41 7.32 6.82
C GLU A 100 -8.66 8.64 7.03
N LEU A 101 -7.33 8.67 6.89
CA LEU A 101 -6.53 9.87 7.10
C LEU A 101 -6.52 10.80 5.88
N ASP A 102 -6.81 10.26 4.69
CA ASP A 102 -6.96 11.05 3.46
C ASP A 102 -5.75 11.99 3.22
N LEU A 103 -4.52 11.45 3.24
CA LEU A 103 -3.28 12.23 3.12
C LEU A 103 -2.51 11.99 1.82
N CYS A 104 -2.46 10.74 1.34
CA CYS A 104 -1.58 10.31 0.24
C CYS A 104 -2.38 9.71 -0.94
N ASN A 105 -3.31 10.46 -1.51
CA ASN A 105 -4.13 10.03 -2.65
C ASN A 105 -4.30 11.12 -3.70
N GLY A 106 -4.98 10.78 -4.80
CA GLY A 106 -5.23 11.69 -5.92
C GLY A 106 -6.18 12.85 -5.62
N ASN A 107 -6.93 12.82 -4.51
CA ASN A 107 -7.76 13.96 -4.08
C ASN A 107 -6.92 15.04 -3.40
N ARG A 108 -5.74 14.67 -2.87
CA ARG A 108 -4.89 15.54 -2.04
C ARG A 108 -3.55 15.90 -2.69
N ILE A 109 -3.09 15.08 -3.63
CA ILE A 109 -1.78 15.23 -4.26
C ILE A 109 -1.97 15.44 -5.75
N ASP A 110 -1.40 16.53 -6.27
CA ASP A 110 -1.18 16.70 -7.70
C ASP A 110 0.05 15.88 -8.12
N ASP A 111 -0.19 14.77 -8.81
CA ASP A 111 0.83 13.82 -9.24
C ASP A 111 1.79 14.34 -10.31
N ARG A 112 1.63 15.60 -10.77
CA ARG A 112 2.56 16.29 -11.69
C ARG A 112 3.70 16.99 -10.96
N GLN A 113 3.60 17.13 -9.65
CA GLN A 113 4.59 17.82 -8.83
C GLN A 113 4.92 17.06 -7.55
N ARG A 114 6.02 17.44 -6.90
CA ARG A 114 6.41 16.83 -5.62
C ARG A 114 5.41 17.24 -4.55
N CYS A 115 4.94 16.28 -3.76
CA CYS A 115 4.03 16.55 -2.65
C CYS A 115 4.65 17.55 -1.65
N ALA A 116 3.89 18.59 -1.28
CA ALA A 116 4.30 19.65 -0.37
C ALA A 116 3.68 19.55 1.04
N ASN A 117 2.94 18.48 1.35
CA ASN A 117 2.28 18.30 2.64
C ASN A 117 3.29 17.99 3.76
N ALA A 118 3.90 19.03 4.32
CA ALA A 118 4.89 18.92 5.39
C ALA A 118 4.32 18.34 6.70
N ALA A 119 3.00 18.38 6.89
CA ALA A 119 2.33 17.77 8.06
C ALA A 119 2.15 16.25 7.93
N CYS A 120 2.45 15.66 6.76
CA CYS A 120 2.37 14.21 6.59
C CYS A 120 3.41 13.50 7.49
N PRO A 121 3.01 12.48 8.28
CA PRO A 121 3.89 11.86 9.27
C PRO A 121 5.13 11.18 8.68
N ILE A 122 5.09 10.82 7.39
CA ILE A 122 6.22 10.22 6.68
C ILE A 122 7.00 11.23 5.81
N PHE A 123 6.60 12.51 5.81
CA PHE A 123 7.18 13.54 4.94
C PHE A 123 8.72 13.64 5.03
N PRO A 124 9.36 13.58 6.22
CA PRO A 124 10.82 13.70 6.31
C PRO A 124 11.59 12.59 5.58
N ARG A 125 10.97 11.41 5.41
CA ARG A 125 11.58 10.21 4.80
C ARG A 125 10.99 9.85 3.43
N CYS A 126 9.98 10.60 2.99
CA CYS A 126 9.30 10.40 1.71
C CYS A 126 10.11 11.04 0.58
N ASP A 127 10.40 10.28 -0.48
CA ASP A 127 11.10 10.83 -1.65
C ASP A 127 10.23 11.81 -2.44
N ARG A 128 8.90 11.77 -2.26
CA ARG A 128 7.91 12.60 -2.96
C ARG A 128 8.09 12.48 -4.48
N VAL A 129 8.22 11.25 -4.96
CA VAL A 129 8.37 10.94 -6.39
C VAL A 129 7.09 11.36 -7.12
N VAL A 130 7.27 12.09 -8.21
CA VAL A 130 6.21 12.52 -9.11
C VAL A 130 5.75 11.33 -9.95
N LEU A 131 4.44 11.06 -10.02
CA LEU A 131 3.93 9.92 -10.80
C LEU A 131 3.77 10.26 -12.29
N CYS A 132 3.41 11.51 -12.60
CA CYS A 132 3.17 11.98 -13.97
C CYS A 132 4.01 13.24 -14.26
N PRO A 133 5.34 13.14 -14.37
CA PRO A 133 6.18 14.29 -14.69
C PRO A 133 5.80 14.85 -16.07
N SER A 134 5.47 16.14 -16.13
CA SER A 134 5.19 16.83 -17.39
C SER A 134 6.47 16.84 -18.25
N GLY A 135 6.49 16.03 -19.32
CA GLY A 135 7.53 16.10 -20.34
C GLY A 135 8.11 14.77 -20.86
N THR A 136 7.79 13.62 -20.27
CA THR A 136 8.23 12.32 -20.81
C THR A 136 7.07 11.57 -21.43
N GLY A 137 7.06 11.51 -22.77
CA GLY A 137 6.23 10.60 -23.56
C GLY A 137 6.63 9.14 -23.37
N SER A 138 6.48 8.61 -22.15
CA SER A 138 6.53 7.18 -21.87
C SER A 138 5.25 6.82 -21.13
N GLY A 139 4.46 5.94 -21.75
CA GLY A 139 3.10 5.64 -21.33
C GLY A 139 2.99 5.10 -19.90
N ILE A 140 1.73 5.18 -19.41
CA ILE A 140 1.16 4.65 -18.16
C ILE A 140 1.21 5.70 -17.02
N LEU A 141 0.12 6.31 -16.46
CA LEU A 141 -1.30 5.97 -16.33
C LEU A 141 -2.23 7.21 -16.47
N ARG A 142 -3.03 7.29 -17.54
CA ARG A 142 -4.46 7.57 -17.33
C ARG A 142 -5.07 6.21 -17.00
N LEU A 143 -5.65 6.05 -15.82
CA LEU A 143 -6.57 4.94 -15.60
C LEU A 143 -7.66 5.06 -16.69
N PRO A 144 -7.98 4.03 -17.48
CA PRO A 144 -9.26 4.03 -18.17
C PRO A 144 -10.33 4.15 -17.08
N ALA A 145 -11.29 5.06 -17.28
CA ALA A 145 -12.50 5.07 -16.48
C ALA A 145 -13.09 3.65 -16.54
N TRP A 146 -13.31 3.05 -15.37
CA TRP A 146 -14.07 1.80 -15.30
C TRP A 146 -15.48 2.09 -15.83
N PRO A 147 -16.01 1.31 -16.78
CA PRO A 147 -17.41 1.45 -17.17
C PRO A 147 -18.32 1.09 -15.99
N GLU A 148 -19.42 1.82 -15.87
CA GLU A 148 -20.49 1.66 -14.88
C GLU A 148 -21.12 0.26 -14.89
#